data_AF-A0A8K0C4D8-F1
#
_entry.id   AF-A0A8K0C4D8-F1
#
_cell.length_a   1.000
_cell.length_b   1.000
_cell.length_c   1.000
_cell.angle_alpha   90.00
_cell.angle_beta   90.00
_cell.angle_gamma   90.00
#
_symmetry.space_group_name_H-M   'P 1'
#
loop_
_entity.id
_entity.type
_entity.pdbx_description
1 polymer ?
#
loop_
_entity_poly.entity_id
_entity_poly.type
_entity_poly.pdbx_seq_one_letter_code
_entity_poly.pdbx_strand_id
1 'polypeptide(L)'
;RKSVLPSILKEFEEVQAKIESLAKTTADKISAALEPQVRERESFENNYFEVLAEIDTIVENRNKIQNSASTSSGHDLLTNITSGCNSQANIKLPVLNLPVFAGRYTEWLSFHDAFDSVIHKNQELNACQKMHYLKSSLKGEALQAIES
;
A
#
# COMPACT_ATOMS: atom_id res chain seq x y z
N ARG A 1 4.96 0.29 -6.85
CA ARG A 1 5.38 -1.14 -6.93
C ARG A 1 4.80 -1.84 -8.15
N LYS A 2 3.47 -1.91 -8.37
CA LYS A 2 2.87 -2.44 -9.63
C LYS A 2 3.32 -1.69 -10.90
N SER A 3 3.59 -0.39 -10.80
CA SER A 3 4.02 0.47 -11.92
C SER A 3 5.38 0.14 -12.53
N VAL A 4 6.23 -0.62 -11.84
CA VAL A 4 7.61 -0.92 -12.30
C VAL A 4 7.65 -2.20 -13.14
N LEU A 5 6.72 -3.14 -12.89
CA LEU A 5 6.62 -4.43 -13.58
C LEU A 5 6.52 -4.29 -15.11
N PRO A 6 5.67 -3.41 -15.68
CA PRO A 6 5.63 -3.23 -17.13
C PRO A 6 6.94 -2.71 -17.74
N SER A 7 7.70 -1.90 -16.98
CA SER A 7 9.03 -1.43 -17.42
C SER A 7 10.01 -2.60 -17.48
N ILE A 8 9.99 -3.45 -16.46
CA ILE A 8 10.86 -4.64 -16.37
C ILE A 8 10.57 -5.63 -17.50
N LEU A 9 9.29 -5.88 -17.81
CA LEU A 9 8.91 -6.73 -18.94
C LEU A 9 9.43 -6.16 -20.26
N LYS A 10 9.26 -4.86 -20.48
CA LYS A 10 9.72 -4.18 -21.70
C LYS A 10 11.24 -4.27 -21.86
N GLU A 11 11.99 -4.01 -20.79
CA GLU A 11 13.46 -4.13 -20.80
C GLU A 11 13.91 -5.56 -21.10
N PHE A 12 13.23 -6.55 -20.51
CA PHE A 12 13.48 -7.96 -20.80
C PHE A 12 13.20 -8.30 -22.26
N GLU A 13 12.04 -7.92 -22.81
CA GLU A 13 11.68 -8.16 -24.20
C GLU A 13 12.71 -7.58 -25.18
N GLU A 14 13.18 -6.35 -24.93
CA GLU A 14 14.19 -5.69 -25.77
C GLU A 14 15.54 -6.41 -25.74
N VAL A 15 15.98 -6.90 -24.58
CA VAL A 15 17.24 -7.62 -24.43
C VAL A 15 17.13 -9.03 -25.00
N GLN A 16 16.05 -9.76 -24.68
CA GLN A 16 15.83 -11.13 -25.13
C GLN A 16 15.70 -11.21 -26.65
N ALA A 17 15.00 -10.27 -27.29
CA ALA A 17 14.91 -10.19 -28.74
C ALA A 17 16.29 -9.99 -29.41
N LYS A 18 17.19 -9.21 -28.78
CA LYS A 18 18.57 -9.04 -29.28
C LYS A 18 19.37 -10.33 -29.13
N ILE A 19 19.25 -11.03 -28.01
CA ILE A 19 19.94 -12.31 -27.78
C ILE A 19 19.47 -13.36 -28.79
N GLU A 20 18.15 -13.50 -28.98
CA GLU A 20 17.58 -14.43 -29.96
C GLU A 20 18.02 -14.10 -31.40
N SER A 21 18.08 -12.81 -31.77
CA SER A 21 18.60 -12.39 -33.07
C SER A 21 20.09 -12.76 -33.24
N LEU A 22 20.93 -12.51 -32.23
CA LEU A 22 22.35 -12.84 -32.28
C LEU A 22 22.56 -14.36 -32.33
N ALA A 23 21.79 -15.12 -31.55
CA ALA A 23 21.79 -16.58 -31.59
C ALA A 23 21.42 -17.07 -33.00
N LYS A 24 20.39 -16.47 -33.63
CA LYS A 24 19.96 -16.81 -34.99
C LYS A 24 21.03 -16.50 -36.05
N THR A 25 21.71 -15.36 -35.97
CA THR A 25 22.79 -14.99 -36.91
C THR A 25 24.03 -15.88 -36.75
N THR A 26 24.32 -16.33 -35.54
CA THR A 26 25.45 -17.24 -35.28
C THR A 26 25.14 -18.68 -35.71
N ALA A 27 23.86 -19.01 -35.84
CA ALA A 27 23.35 -20.38 -35.93
C ALA A 27 22.80 -20.78 -37.31
N ASP A 28 23.35 -20.29 -38.42
CA ASP A 28 23.09 -20.86 -39.75
C ASP A 28 23.50 -22.36 -39.87
N LYS A 29 23.97 -23.02 -38.78
CA LYS A 29 24.23 -24.47 -38.75
C LYS A 29 23.75 -25.27 -37.51
N ILE A 30 23.17 -24.70 -36.43
CA ILE A 30 22.81 -25.51 -35.24
C ILE A 30 21.55 -24.96 -34.54
N SER A 31 20.41 -25.66 -34.62
CA SER A 31 19.16 -25.29 -33.92
C SER A 31 19.25 -25.35 -32.39
N ALA A 32 20.28 -26.02 -31.84
CA ALA A 32 20.45 -26.26 -30.41
C ALA A 32 20.71 -24.99 -29.57
N ALA A 33 21.11 -23.87 -30.17
CA ALA A 33 21.36 -22.63 -29.45
C ALA A 33 20.09 -21.78 -29.20
N LEU A 34 18.98 -22.09 -29.88
CA LEU A 34 17.74 -21.32 -29.77
C LEU A 34 16.82 -21.85 -28.66
N GLU A 35 16.75 -23.18 -28.48
CA GLU A 35 16.01 -23.86 -27.41
C GLU A 35 16.24 -23.30 -26.00
N PRO A 36 17.48 -23.07 -25.54
CA PRO A 36 17.70 -22.49 -24.21
C PRO A 36 17.17 -21.06 -24.08
N GLN A 37 17.15 -20.28 -25.16
CA GLN A 37 16.62 -18.90 -25.13
C GLN A 37 15.10 -18.88 -25.05
N VAL A 38 14.43 -19.79 -25.75
CA VAL A 38 12.98 -19.98 -25.64
C VAL A 38 12.61 -20.37 -24.21
N ARG A 39 13.36 -21.29 -23.60
CA ARG A 39 13.15 -21.70 -22.21
C ARG A 39 13.35 -20.57 -21.21
N GLU A 40 14.38 -19.76 -21.39
CA GLU A 40 14.64 -18.60 -20.52
C GLU A 40 13.48 -17.61 -20.57
N ARG A 41 12.96 -17.36 -21.78
CA ARG A 41 11.78 -16.51 -21.98
C ARG A 41 10.55 -17.05 -21.26
N GLU A 42 10.23 -18.32 -21.44
CA GLU A 42 9.09 -18.96 -20.75
C GLU A 42 9.24 -18.87 -19.23
N SER A 43 10.44 -19.12 -18.70
CA SER A 43 10.71 -19.05 -17.26
C SER A 43 10.48 -17.64 -16.70
N PHE A 44 10.95 -16.62 -17.42
CA PHE A 44 10.76 -15.23 -17.03
C PHE A 44 9.29 -14.81 -17.08
N GLU A 45 8.61 -15.09 -18.20
CA GLU A 45 7.20 -14.73 -18.38
C GLU A 45 6.31 -15.38 -17.31
N ASN A 46 6.54 -16.66 -17.01
CA ASN A 46 5.81 -17.37 -15.95
C ASN A 46 5.96 -16.67 -14.58
N ASN A 47 7.18 -16.34 -14.18
CA ASN A 47 7.43 -15.63 -12.92
C ASN A 47 6.79 -14.24 -12.91
N TYR A 48 6.92 -13.51 -14.02
CA TYR A 48 6.31 -12.20 -14.18
C TYR A 48 4.78 -12.23 -13.99
N PHE A 49 4.10 -13.18 -14.64
CA PHE A 49 2.65 -13.33 -14.52
C PHE A 49 2.22 -13.88 -13.16
N GLU A 50 3.02 -14.74 -12.54
CA GLU A 50 2.77 -15.24 -11.18
C GLU A 50 2.78 -14.10 -10.16
N VAL A 51 3.80 -13.24 -10.19
CA VAL A 51 3.90 -12.08 -9.30
C VAL A 51 2.78 -11.07 -9.57
N LEU A 52 2.40 -10.85 -10.84
CA LEU A 52 1.26 -10.00 -11.19
C LEU A 52 -0.05 -10.54 -10.61
N ALA A 53 -0.30 -11.83 -10.77
CA ALA A 53 -1.50 -12.49 -10.26
C ALA A 53 -1.56 -12.43 -8.73
N GLU A 54 -0.43 -12.59 -8.05
CA GLU A 54 -0.35 -12.45 -6.59
C GLU A 54 -0.69 -11.01 -6.15
N ILE A 55 -0.14 -9.99 -6.84
CA ILE A 55 -0.47 -8.60 -6.56
C ILE A 55 -1.97 -8.34 -6.72
N ASP A 56 -2.57 -8.80 -7.81
CA ASP A 56 -4.00 -8.60 -8.08
C ASP A 56 -4.87 -9.32 -7.04
N THR A 57 -4.50 -10.55 -6.65
CA THR A 57 -5.17 -11.31 -5.58
C THR A 57 -5.13 -10.57 -4.25
N ILE A 58 -3.97 -10.01 -3.87
CA ILE A 58 -3.81 -9.26 -2.62
C ILE A 58 -4.68 -7.99 -2.64
N VAL A 59 -4.72 -7.27 -3.77
CA VAL A 59 -5.54 -6.06 -3.92
C VAL A 59 -7.02 -6.40 -3.82
N GLU A 60 -7.48 -7.45 -4.49
CA GLU A 60 -8.87 -7.92 -4.42
C GLU A 60 -9.28 -8.36 -3.02
N ASN A 61 -8.45 -9.15 -2.34
CA ASN A 61 -8.73 -9.60 -0.98
C ASN A 61 -8.81 -8.42 0.00
N ARG A 62 -7.93 -7.43 -0.15
CA ARG A 62 -7.99 -6.20 0.66
C ARG A 62 -9.30 -5.45 0.45
N ASN A 63 -9.74 -5.31 -0.80
CA ASN A 63 -10.99 -4.64 -1.14
C ASN A 63 -12.22 -5.40 -0.59
N LYS A 64 -12.21 -6.74 -0.64
CA LYS A 64 -13.28 -7.57 -0.05
C LYS A 64 -13.38 -7.37 1.46
N ILE A 65 -12.25 -7.40 2.17
CA ILE A 65 -12.21 -7.22 3.64
C ILE A 65 -12.68 -5.82 4.04
N GLN A 66 -12.33 -4.79 3.28
CA GLN A 66 -12.78 -3.41 3.55
C GLN A 66 -14.30 -3.24 3.34
N ASN A 67 -14.88 -3.92 2.37
CA ASN A 67 -16.32 -3.82 2.07
C ASN A 67 -17.19 -4.65 3.03
N SER A 68 -16.65 -5.69 3.68
CA SER A 68 -17.37 -6.51 4.67
C SER A 68 -17.44 -5.90 6.08
N ALA A 69 -16.66 -4.87 6.38
CA ALA A 69 -16.67 -4.19 7.68
C ALA A 69 -17.81 -3.16 7.87
N SER A 70 -18.67 -2.99 6.86
CA SER A 70 -19.74 -1.96 6.87
C SER A 70 -21.13 -2.45 7.34
N THR A 71 -21.28 -3.71 7.79
CA THR A 71 -22.59 -4.25 8.22
C THR A 71 -22.52 -5.10 9.49
N SER A 72 -22.46 -4.44 10.64
CA SER A 72 -23.13 -4.80 11.93
C SER A 72 -22.61 -3.82 12.99
N SER A 73 -23.42 -3.05 13.72
CA SER A 73 -24.48 -3.46 14.63
C SER A 73 -25.57 -2.38 14.66
N GLY A 74 -26.87 -2.69 14.60
CA GLY A 74 -27.59 -3.34 15.70
C GLY A 74 -28.33 -2.25 16.50
N HIS A 75 -29.44 -1.77 15.95
CA HIS A 75 -30.36 -0.83 16.57
C HIS A 75 -31.32 -1.60 17.49
N ASP A 76 -31.26 -1.38 18.81
CA ASP A 76 -32.42 -1.62 19.68
C ASP A 76 -32.43 -0.72 20.94
N LEU A 77 -33.38 0.22 20.89
CA LEU A 77 -34.21 0.85 21.93
C LEU A 77 -33.70 1.01 23.38
N LEU A 78 -33.54 2.27 23.82
CA LEU A 78 -34.34 2.82 24.93
C LEU A 78 -34.47 4.35 24.85
N THR A 79 -35.70 4.81 24.67
CA THR A 79 -36.18 6.17 24.87
C THR A 79 -36.26 6.52 26.37
N ASN A 80 -35.66 7.64 26.79
CA ASN A 80 -36.37 8.60 27.66
C ASN A 80 -35.67 9.97 27.80
N ILE A 81 -36.30 10.98 27.20
CA ILE A 81 -36.67 12.29 27.78
C ILE A 81 -35.59 13.02 28.63
N THR A 82 -34.99 14.09 28.10
CA THR A 82 -35.25 15.48 28.52
C THR A 82 -34.33 16.46 27.80
N SER A 83 -34.95 17.55 27.34
CA SER A 83 -34.42 18.80 26.84
C SER A 83 -33.12 19.31 27.47
N GLY A 84 -32.25 19.91 26.65
CA GLY A 84 -31.43 21.04 27.09
C GLY A 84 -29.96 21.03 26.69
N CYS A 85 -29.61 22.01 25.85
CA CYS A 85 -28.31 22.64 25.64
C CYS A 85 -27.18 21.87 24.92
N ASN A 86 -26.77 22.48 23.79
CA ASN A 86 -25.47 22.36 23.17
C ASN A 86 -24.35 22.40 24.22
N SER A 87 -23.77 21.26 24.52
CA SER A 87 -22.46 21.19 25.16
C SER A 87 -21.64 20.21 24.35
N GLN A 88 -20.66 20.76 23.63
CA GLN A 88 -19.58 19.99 23.01
C GLN A 88 -19.06 19.00 24.04
N ALA A 89 -19.40 17.72 23.87
CA ALA A 89 -18.87 16.67 24.73
C ALA A 89 -17.36 16.62 24.48
N ASN A 90 -16.62 17.21 25.42
CA ASN A 90 -15.19 17.09 25.58
C ASN A 90 -14.93 15.64 25.97
N ILE A 91 -14.96 14.74 24.98
CA ILE A 91 -14.55 13.35 25.16
C ILE A 91 -13.04 13.41 25.37
N LYS A 92 -12.61 13.49 26.63
CA LYS A 92 -11.23 13.17 27.01
C LYS A 92 -11.06 11.67 26.81
N LEU A 93 -10.70 11.27 25.60
CA LEU A 93 -10.20 9.93 25.33
C LEU A 93 -8.88 9.71 26.09
N PRO A 94 -8.61 8.48 26.58
CA PRO A 94 -7.33 8.15 27.20
C PRO A 94 -6.21 8.54 26.24
N VAL A 95 -5.16 9.17 26.78
CA VAL A 95 -4.00 9.70 26.03
C VAL A 95 -3.52 8.63 25.07
N LEU A 96 -3.89 8.80 23.80
CA LEU A 96 -3.53 7.89 22.73
C LEU A 96 -2.03 8.02 22.54
N ASN A 97 -1.26 7.09 23.08
CA ASN A 97 0.18 7.01 22.86
C ASN A 97 0.43 6.60 21.41
N LEU A 98 0.30 7.58 20.50
CA LEU A 98 0.72 7.42 19.12
C LEU A 98 2.23 7.18 19.08
N PRO A 99 2.71 6.27 18.20
CA PRO A 99 4.12 6.15 17.95
C PRO A 99 4.65 7.50 17.44
N VAL A 100 5.77 7.94 18.02
CA VAL A 100 6.41 9.18 17.63
C VAL A 100 7.37 8.90 16.49
N PHE A 101 7.28 9.68 15.41
CA PHE A 101 8.18 9.57 14.26
C PHE A 101 9.18 10.72 14.24
N ALA A 102 10.47 10.37 14.30
CA ALA A 102 11.56 11.34 14.32
C ALA A 102 12.16 11.64 12.93
N GLY A 103 11.72 10.95 11.88
CA GLY A 103 12.24 11.10 10.51
C GLY A 103 13.05 9.89 10.00
N ARG A 104 13.25 8.85 10.81
CA ARG A 104 14.05 7.69 10.43
C ARG A 104 13.29 6.76 9.48
N TYR A 105 13.79 6.58 8.26
CA TYR A 105 13.11 5.81 7.21
C TYR A 105 12.65 4.40 7.65
N THR A 106 13.44 3.70 8.47
CA THR A 106 13.09 2.35 8.96
C THR A 106 11.86 2.32 9.86
N GLU A 107 11.48 3.43 10.47
CA GLU A 107 10.33 3.57 11.38
C GLU A 107 9.08 4.06 10.64
N TRP A 108 9.22 4.55 9.39
CA TRP A 108 8.13 5.13 8.63
C TRP A 108 6.97 4.18 8.40
N LEU A 109 7.26 2.92 8.02
CA LEU A 109 6.21 1.95 7.72
C LEU A 109 5.35 1.64 8.95
N SER A 110 6.01 1.40 10.09
CA SER A 110 5.32 1.13 11.36
C SER A 110 4.54 2.34 11.87
N PHE A 111 5.09 3.55 11.72
CA PHE A 111 4.39 4.79 12.06
C PHE A 111 3.16 5.01 11.17
N HIS A 112 3.32 4.87 9.85
CA HIS A 112 2.26 5.09 8.87
C HIS A 112 1.09 4.14 9.12
N ASP A 113 1.35 2.84 9.30
CA ASP A 113 0.29 1.85 9.48
C ASP A 113 -0.49 2.10 10.79
N ALA A 114 0.21 2.47 11.86
CA ALA A 114 -0.43 2.85 13.13
C ALA A 114 -1.24 4.15 13.00
N PHE A 115 -0.69 5.17 12.35
CA PHE A 115 -1.36 6.45 12.15
C PHE A 115 -2.59 6.32 11.24
N ASP A 116 -2.48 5.52 10.18
CA ASP A 116 -3.56 5.27 9.23
C ASP A 116 -4.74 4.56 9.90
N SER A 117 -4.45 3.51 10.68
CA SER A 117 -5.47 2.72 11.37
C SER A 117 -6.19 3.50 12.47
N VAL A 118 -5.49 4.40 13.16
CA VAL A 118 -6.03 5.06 14.37
C VAL A 118 -6.60 6.46 14.07
N ILE A 119 -5.98 7.20 13.14
CA ILE A 119 -6.31 8.61 12.87
C ILE A 119 -6.90 8.78 11.48
N HIS A 120 -6.27 8.27 10.42
CA HIS A 120 -6.70 8.55 9.05
C HIS A 120 -8.07 7.94 8.72
N LYS A 121 -8.28 6.68 9.09
CA LYS A 121 -9.52 5.93 8.89
C LYS A 121 -10.64 6.28 9.87
N ASN A 122 -10.36 7.05 10.91
CA ASN A 122 -11.36 7.49 11.88
C ASN A 122 -12.27 8.58 11.25
N GLN A 123 -13.57 8.29 11.15
CA GLN A 123 -14.57 9.20 10.57
C GLN A 123 -15.06 10.27 11.56
N GLU A 124 -14.85 10.06 12.87
CA GLU A 124 -15.21 11.02 13.93
C GLU A 124 -14.24 12.21 13.97
N LEU A 125 -13.07 12.07 13.34
CA LEU A 125 -12.06 13.13 13.28
C LEU A 125 -12.19 13.93 11.99
N ASN A 126 -12.27 15.25 12.11
CA ASN A 126 -12.19 16.14 10.96
C ASN A 126 -10.73 16.35 10.51
N ALA A 127 -10.55 16.93 9.32
CA ALA A 127 -9.22 17.13 8.73
C ALA A 127 -8.27 17.95 9.63
N CYS A 128 -8.78 18.97 10.32
CA CYS A 128 -7.99 19.80 11.23
C CYS A 128 -7.49 19.00 12.45
N GLN A 129 -8.35 18.16 13.03
CA GLN A 129 -7.99 17.28 14.14
C GLN A 129 -6.96 16.24 13.69
N LYS A 130 -7.14 15.64 12.50
CA LYS A 130 -6.16 14.69 11.92
C LYS A 130 -4.79 15.35 11.73
N MET A 131 -4.76 16.57 11.21
CA MET A 131 -3.52 17.34 11.06
C MET A 131 -2.87 17.65 12.42
N HIS A 132 -3.68 18.00 13.43
CA HIS A 132 -3.17 18.25 14.78
C HIS A 132 -2.53 17.00 15.39
N TYR A 133 -3.15 15.82 15.22
CA TYR A 133 -2.59 14.55 15.66
C TYR A 133 -1.31 14.18 14.89
N LEU A 134 -1.25 14.48 13.59
CA LEU A 134 -0.04 14.29 12.80
C LEU A 134 1.09 15.13 13.39
N LYS A 135 0.89 16.44 13.55
CA LYS A 135 1.88 17.35 14.13
C LYS A 135 2.36 16.90 15.51
N SER A 136 1.46 16.46 16.40
CA SER A 136 1.84 16.00 17.74
C SER A 136 2.60 14.68 17.75
N SER A 137 2.50 13.88 16.69
CA SER A 137 3.16 12.57 16.57
C SER A 137 4.50 12.64 15.83
N LEU A 138 4.89 13.82 15.35
CA LEU A 138 6.17 14.06 14.68
C LEU A 138 7.15 14.76 15.63
N LYS A 139 8.44 14.46 15.49
CA LYS A 139 9.54 15.15 16.17
C LYS A 139 10.74 15.31 15.25
N GLY A 140 11.68 16.17 15.64
CA GLY A 140 12.96 16.32 14.95
C GLY A 140 12.80 16.72 13.48
N GLU A 141 13.52 16.03 12.60
CA GLU A 141 13.54 16.30 11.16
C GLU A 141 12.16 16.12 10.52
N ALA A 142 11.38 15.13 10.95
CA ALA A 142 10.04 14.89 10.41
C ALA A 142 9.07 16.04 10.70
N LEU A 143 9.18 16.67 11.88
CA LEU A 143 8.36 17.82 12.23
C LEU A 143 8.78 19.06 11.43
N GLN A 144 10.10 19.31 11.33
CA GLN A 144 10.62 20.44 10.55
C GLN A 144 10.19 20.39 9.08
N ALA A 145 10.14 19.19 8.49
CA ALA A 145 9.75 18.99 7.10
C ALA A 145 8.32 19.46 6.77
N ILE A 146 7.41 19.50 7.75
CA ILE A 146 6.01 19.91 7.56
C ILE A 146 5.71 21.31 8.10
N GLU A 147 6.66 21.91 8.82
CA GLU A 147 6.58 23.29 9.33
C GLU A 147 7.33 24.30 8.46
N SER A 148 8.14 23.83 7.50
CA SER A 148 8.91 24.65 6.54
C SER A 148 8.10 25.12 5.34
#